data_AF-A0A2A5VAC1-F1
#
_entry.id   AF-A0A2A5VAC1-F1
#
_cell.length_a   1.000
_cell.length_b   1.000
_cell.length_c   1.000
_cell.angle_alpha   90.00
_cell.angle_beta   90.00
_cell.angle_gamma   90.00
#
_symmetry.space_group_name_H-M   'P 1'
#
loop_
_entity.id
_entity.type
_entity.pdbx_description
1 polymer ?
#
loop_
_entity_poly.entity_id
_entity_poly.type
_entity_poly.pdbx_seq_one_letter_code
_entity_poly.pdbx_strand_id
1 'polypeptide(L)'
;MIINIKNKESLIIDLFKLRCCVGKNGFTKNKLEGDKKTPKGIFSIGNLYFRKDRIDRFDTKLKKIPIKKSMGWCDDVNSKKYNRLVKINKNIKHEKLHRKDYKYDLFIPINYNTNPTVKNKGSAIFIHLTKSYSKTAGCIAISKKDFLVLLKIINPKTKIKIY
;
A
#
# COMPACT_ATOMS: atom_id res chain seq x y z
N MET A 1 18.00 3.16 3.51
CA MET A 1 17.22 3.99 2.57
C MET A 1 15.80 4.17 3.09
N ILE A 2 15.27 5.39 3.03
CA ILE A 2 13.98 5.75 3.62
C ILE A 2 13.17 6.58 2.62
N ILE A 3 11.93 6.17 2.38
CA ILE A 3 10.89 6.97 1.72
C ILE A 3 10.33 7.95 2.75
N ASN A 4 10.26 9.23 2.41
CA ASN A 4 9.73 10.28 3.29
C ASN A 4 8.42 10.84 2.74
N ILE A 5 7.37 10.83 3.57
CA ILE A 5 6.07 11.46 3.32
C ILE A 5 5.89 12.59 4.32
N LYS A 6 6.29 13.80 3.94
CA LYS A 6 6.23 14.99 4.81
C LYS A 6 4.93 15.79 4.67
N ASN A 7 4.26 15.65 3.54
CA ASN A 7 3.00 16.33 3.23
C ASN A 7 2.10 15.42 2.40
N LYS A 8 0.91 15.89 2.05
CA LYS A 8 -0.13 15.10 1.38
C LYS A 8 0.14 14.88 -0.12
N GLU A 9 1.19 15.48 -0.68
CA GLU A 9 1.38 15.67 -2.11
C GLU A 9 2.69 15.11 -2.64
N SER A 10 3.65 14.79 -1.77
CA SER A 10 4.97 14.35 -2.18
C SER A 10 5.50 13.16 -1.39
N LEU A 11 6.09 12.24 -2.15
CA LEU A 11 6.87 11.10 -1.71
C LEU A 11 8.32 11.33 -2.13
N ILE A 12 9.22 11.41 -1.16
CA ILE A 12 10.63 11.73 -1.40
C ILE A 12 11.49 10.50 -1.10
N ILE A 13 12.36 10.11 -2.03
CA ILE A 13 13.35 9.06 -1.83
C ILE A 13 14.63 9.42 -2.57
N ASP A 14 15.76 9.39 -1.86
CA ASP A 14 17.05 9.88 -2.34
C ASP A 14 16.91 11.30 -2.95
N LEU A 15 17.20 11.46 -4.25
CA LEU A 15 17.06 12.73 -4.98
C LEU A 15 15.69 12.89 -5.68
N PHE A 16 14.82 11.89 -5.61
CA PHE A 16 13.54 11.90 -6.31
C PHE A 16 12.42 12.45 -5.44
N LYS A 17 11.70 13.44 -5.97
CA LYS A 17 10.44 13.95 -5.41
C LYS A 17 9.29 13.55 -6.32
N LEU A 18 8.56 12.52 -5.91
CA LEU A 18 7.44 11.96 -6.65
C LEU A 18 6.13 12.54 -6.13
N ARG A 19 5.18 12.83 -7.02
CA ARG A 19 3.85 13.30 -6.60
C ARG A 19 3.06 12.13 -6.00
N CYS A 20 2.37 12.37 -4.90
CA CYS A 20 1.47 11.40 -4.28
C CYS A 20 0.15 12.02 -3.82
N CYS A 21 -0.81 11.18 -3.47
CA CYS A 21 -1.94 11.56 -2.63
C CYS A 21 -2.09 10.56 -1.48
N VAL A 22 -2.73 11.00 -0.40
CA VAL A 22 -2.88 10.23 0.85
C VAL A 22 -4.35 10.13 1.27
N GLY A 23 -4.61 9.59 2.47
CA GLY A 23 -5.94 9.45 3.03
C GLY A 23 -6.73 10.77 3.04
N LYS A 24 -8.04 10.70 2.76
CA LYS A 24 -8.96 11.85 2.72
C LYS A 24 -8.84 12.75 3.94
N ASN A 25 -8.67 12.14 5.11
CA ASN A 25 -8.64 12.83 6.40
C ASN A 25 -7.19 13.12 6.87
N GLY A 26 -6.21 13.02 5.98
CA GLY A 26 -4.80 13.35 6.28
C GLY A 26 -4.07 12.28 7.07
N PHE A 27 -3.17 12.68 7.95
CA PHE A 27 -2.28 11.80 8.70
C PHE A 27 -2.73 11.64 10.16
N THR A 28 -2.46 10.49 10.79
CA THR A 28 -2.80 10.26 12.20
C THR A 28 -1.80 9.35 12.91
N LYS A 29 -1.53 9.60 14.20
CA LYS A 29 -0.89 8.62 15.09
C LYS A 29 -1.92 7.64 15.67
N ASN A 30 -3.15 8.10 15.86
CA ASN A 30 -4.27 7.34 16.41
C ASN A 30 -5.15 6.82 15.26
N LYS A 31 -4.61 5.87 14.50
CA LYS A 31 -5.30 5.27 13.36
C LYS A 31 -6.41 4.34 13.84
N LEU A 32 -7.57 4.42 13.19
CA LEU A 32 -8.70 3.52 13.38
C LEU A 32 -9.11 2.89 12.03
N GLU A 33 -9.73 1.73 12.06
CA GLU A 33 -10.29 1.11 10.85
C GLU A 33 -11.35 2.02 10.22
N GLY A 34 -11.29 2.20 8.90
CA GLY A 34 -12.23 3.07 8.17
C GLY A 34 -12.12 4.59 8.38
N ASP A 35 -11.17 5.09 9.17
CA ASP A 35 -11.02 6.54 9.48
C ASP A 35 -10.60 7.44 8.31
N LYS A 36 -10.23 6.85 7.17
CA LYS A 36 -9.72 7.51 5.97
C LYS A 36 -8.44 8.32 6.18
N LYS A 37 -7.64 7.99 7.21
CA LYS A 37 -6.35 8.64 7.52
C LYS A 37 -5.20 7.71 7.17
N THR A 38 -4.06 8.30 6.82
CA THR A 38 -2.80 7.59 6.60
C THR A 38 -2.01 7.54 7.92
N PRO A 39 -1.52 6.37 8.36
CA PRO A 39 -0.84 6.25 9.65
C PRO A 39 0.52 6.96 9.64
N LYS A 40 0.80 7.72 10.70
CA LYS A 40 2.11 8.31 10.99
C LYS A 40 3.03 7.29 11.65
N GLY A 41 4.31 7.33 11.33
CA GLY A 41 5.32 6.44 11.89
C GLY A 41 6.37 6.02 10.89
N ILE A 42 7.20 5.06 11.29
CA ILE A 42 8.22 4.45 10.44
C ILE A 42 7.87 2.97 10.27
N PHE A 43 7.71 2.54 9.02
CA PHE A 43 7.28 1.19 8.69
C PHE A 43 8.23 0.57 7.67
N SER A 44 8.40 -0.76 7.72
CA SER A 44 8.98 -1.49 6.59
C SER A 44 7.97 -1.60 5.46
N ILE A 45 8.46 -1.89 4.25
CA ILE A 45 7.61 -2.19 3.11
C ILE A 45 7.59 -3.69 2.83
N GLY A 46 6.49 -4.18 2.26
CA GLY A 46 6.31 -5.58 1.88
C GLY A 46 6.82 -5.91 0.48
N ASN A 47 6.38 -7.07 -0.01
CA ASN A 47 6.63 -7.52 -1.38
C ASN A 47 5.87 -6.66 -2.41
N LEU A 48 6.35 -6.64 -3.64
CA LEU A 48 5.63 -6.04 -4.75
C LEU A 48 4.56 -7.01 -5.26
N TYR A 49 3.30 -6.58 -5.26
CA TYR A 49 2.20 -7.27 -5.90
C TYR A 49 1.91 -6.63 -7.25
N PHE A 50 1.73 -7.43 -8.28
CA PHE A 50 1.52 -6.92 -9.64
C PHE A 50 0.56 -7.77 -10.47
N ARG A 51 -0.09 -7.13 -11.43
CA ARG A 51 -0.93 -7.77 -12.44
C ARG A 51 -0.09 -8.26 -13.60
N LYS A 52 0.32 -9.54 -13.54
CA LYS A 52 1.10 -10.21 -14.60
C LYS A 52 0.42 -10.15 -15.97
N ASP A 53 -0.91 -10.08 -16.00
CA ASP A 53 -1.72 -9.94 -17.21
C ASP A 53 -1.80 -8.51 -17.78
N ARG A 54 -1.23 -7.51 -17.10
CA ARG A 54 -1.28 -6.09 -17.50
C ARG A 54 0.08 -5.39 -17.55
N ILE A 55 1.10 -5.98 -16.91
CA ILE A 55 2.42 -5.39 -16.77
C ILE A 55 3.47 -6.49 -16.94
N ASP A 56 4.24 -6.38 -18.01
CA ASP A 56 5.17 -7.42 -18.42
C ASP A 56 6.60 -7.21 -17.92
N ARG A 57 7.13 -5.97 -17.99
CA ARG A 57 8.55 -5.70 -17.70
C ARG A 57 8.74 -4.45 -16.85
N PHE A 58 9.48 -4.61 -15.75
CA PHE A 58 9.96 -3.54 -14.88
C PHE A 58 11.08 -4.09 -13.98
N ASP A 59 12.00 -3.21 -13.61
CA ASP A 59 13.13 -3.55 -12.74
C ASP A 59 12.76 -3.29 -11.30
N THR A 60 13.08 -4.24 -10.42
CA THR A 60 12.95 -4.05 -8.98
C THR A 60 13.83 -5.03 -8.22
N LYS A 61 14.28 -4.61 -7.03
CA LYS A 61 14.95 -5.48 -6.05
C LYS A 61 13.96 -6.16 -5.10
N LEU A 62 12.66 -5.83 -5.17
CA LEU A 62 11.64 -6.47 -4.35
C LEU A 62 11.22 -7.82 -4.92
N LYS A 63 10.83 -8.74 -4.05
CA LYS A 63 10.17 -9.98 -4.47
C LYS A 63 8.84 -9.65 -5.15
N LYS A 64 8.65 -10.18 -6.36
CA LYS A 64 7.45 -10.01 -7.18
C LYS A 64 6.44 -11.10 -6.87
N ILE A 65 5.19 -10.72 -6.57
CA ILE A 65 4.07 -11.62 -6.33
C ILE A 65 2.98 -11.35 -7.37
N PRO A 66 2.73 -12.27 -8.31
CA PRO A 66 1.61 -12.14 -9.24
C PRO A 66 0.27 -12.17 -8.49
N ILE A 67 -0.56 -11.16 -8.72
CA ILE A 67 -1.91 -11.07 -8.14
C ILE A 67 -2.82 -12.09 -8.82
N LYS A 68 -3.38 -13.01 -8.04
CA LYS A 68 -4.39 -13.98 -8.51
C LYS A 68 -5.81 -13.51 -8.16
N LYS A 69 -6.80 -13.92 -8.95
CA LYS A 69 -8.23 -13.63 -8.71
C LYS A 69 -8.72 -14.07 -7.33
N SER A 70 -8.11 -15.10 -6.76
CA SER A 70 -8.46 -15.64 -5.44
C SER A 70 -7.81 -14.89 -4.27
N MET A 71 -7.03 -13.84 -4.50
CA MET A 71 -6.32 -13.11 -3.44
C MET A 71 -7.13 -11.92 -2.92
N GLY A 72 -7.21 -11.80 -1.60
CA GLY A 72 -7.78 -10.65 -0.89
C GLY A 72 -6.89 -10.24 0.28
N TRP A 73 -7.06 -9.01 0.77
CA TRP A 73 -6.47 -8.55 2.02
C TRP A 73 -7.57 -8.39 3.05
N CYS A 74 -7.46 -9.09 4.19
CA CYS A 74 -8.51 -9.10 5.19
C CYS A 74 -8.59 -7.75 5.91
N ASP A 75 -9.73 -7.07 5.79
CA ASP A 75 -10.07 -5.83 6.51
C ASP A 75 -11.15 -6.08 7.58
N ASP A 76 -11.51 -7.35 7.80
CA ASP A 76 -12.43 -7.78 8.85
C ASP A 76 -11.76 -7.78 10.23
N VAL A 77 -12.19 -6.87 11.11
CA VAL A 77 -11.69 -6.73 12.49
C VAL A 77 -11.97 -7.97 13.35
N ASN A 78 -13.04 -8.70 13.06
CA ASN A 78 -13.43 -9.88 13.83
C ASN A 78 -12.64 -11.13 13.42
N SER A 79 -12.02 -11.11 12.24
CA SER A 79 -11.23 -12.22 11.72
C SER A 79 -9.89 -12.39 12.44
N LYS A 80 -9.52 -13.65 12.72
CA LYS A 80 -8.15 -14.00 13.16
C LYS A 80 -7.09 -13.67 12.10
N LYS A 81 -7.50 -13.43 10.85
CA LYS A 81 -6.63 -13.08 9.72
C LYS A 81 -6.64 -11.58 9.42
N TYR A 82 -7.15 -10.73 10.31
CA TYR A 82 -7.18 -9.28 10.14
C TYR A 82 -5.82 -8.73 9.69
N ASN A 83 -5.86 -7.80 8.73
CA ASN A 83 -4.70 -7.16 8.10
C ASN A 83 -3.65 -8.14 7.53
N ARG A 84 -4.10 -9.24 6.92
CA ARG A 84 -3.23 -10.22 6.24
C ARG A 84 -3.76 -10.58 4.85
N LEU A 85 -2.85 -11.06 4.00
CA LEU A 85 -3.21 -11.69 2.74
C LEU A 85 -4.01 -12.98 3.01
N VAL A 86 -5.14 -13.13 2.34
CA VAL A 86 -6.03 -14.28 2.47
C VAL A 86 -6.51 -14.77 1.11
N LYS A 87 -6.95 -16.02 1.06
CA LYS A 87 -7.76 -16.51 -0.06
C LYS A 87 -9.19 -15.98 0.14
N ILE A 88 -9.75 -15.40 -0.92
CA ILE A 88 -11.12 -14.87 -0.93
C ILE A 88 -12.09 -15.99 -0.50
N ASN A 89 -12.93 -15.67 0.47
CA ASN A 89 -14.02 -16.49 0.98
C ASN A 89 -15.23 -15.57 1.22
N LYS A 90 -16.45 -16.08 1.04
CA LYS A 90 -17.70 -15.35 1.34
C LYS A 90 -17.82 -14.98 2.83
N ASN A 91 -17.19 -15.75 3.72
CA ASN A 91 -17.37 -15.60 5.17
C ASN A 91 -16.44 -14.57 5.83
N ILE A 92 -15.56 -13.91 5.08
CA ILE A 92 -14.57 -12.96 5.62
C ILE A 92 -14.60 -11.70 4.78
N LYS A 93 -14.76 -10.53 5.41
CA LYS A 93 -14.65 -9.24 4.72
C LYS A 93 -13.19 -9.01 4.27
N HIS A 94 -13.01 -8.58 3.02
CA HIS A 94 -11.70 -8.37 2.44
C HIS A 94 -11.70 -7.32 1.32
N GLU A 95 -10.56 -6.64 1.17
CA GLU A 95 -10.17 -5.91 -0.01
C GLU A 95 -9.76 -6.90 -1.12
N LYS A 96 -10.47 -6.89 -2.25
CA LYS A 96 -10.09 -7.71 -3.42
C LYS A 96 -8.83 -7.16 -4.08
N LEU A 97 -7.80 -7.98 -4.22
CA LEU A 97 -6.54 -7.56 -4.82
C LEU A 97 -6.58 -7.55 -6.35
N HIS A 98 -7.28 -8.50 -6.95
CA HIS A 98 -7.46 -8.57 -8.40
C HIS A 98 -8.62 -7.66 -8.86
N ARG A 99 -8.37 -6.36 -8.92
CA ARG A 99 -9.37 -5.33 -9.25
C ARG A 99 -9.67 -5.27 -10.75
N LYS A 100 -10.88 -4.83 -11.10
CA LYS A 100 -11.21 -4.47 -12.50
C LYS A 100 -10.49 -3.19 -12.92
N ASP A 101 -10.39 -2.21 -12.02
CA ASP A 101 -9.63 -0.97 -12.22
C ASP A 101 -8.10 -1.20 -12.17
N TYR A 102 -7.35 -0.11 -12.33
CA TYR A 102 -5.87 -0.11 -12.44
C TYR A 102 -5.15 0.05 -11.10
N LYS A 103 -5.85 0.33 -10.00
CA LYS A 103 -5.21 0.82 -8.75
C LYS A 103 -4.17 -0.16 -8.23
N TYR A 104 -4.46 -1.45 -8.37
CA TYR A 104 -3.60 -2.56 -7.93
C TYR A 104 -2.93 -3.29 -9.07
N ASP A 105 -2.75 -2.64 -10.24
CA ASP A 105 -1.87 -3.20 -11.26
C ASP A 105 -0.43 -3.30 -10.73
N LEU A 106 -0.04 -2.37 -9.85
CA LEU A 106 1.13 -2.43 -8.97
C LEU A 106 0.73 -1.94 -7.58
N PHE A 107 1.08 -2.69 -6.54
CA PHE A 107 1.03 -2.14 -5.17
C PHE A 107 2.06 -2.81 -4.26
N ILE A 108 2.45 -2.09 -3.21
CA ILE A 108 3.35 -2.57 -2.16
C ILE A 108 2.69 -2.35 -0.80
N PRO A 109 2.57 -3.38 0.05
CA PRO A 109 2.12 -3.19 1.41
C PRO A 109 3.06 -2.33 2.24
N ILE A 110 2.49 -1.41 3.01
CA ILE A 110 3.19 -0.78 4.13
C ILE A 110 2.90 -1.66 5.34
N ASN A 111 3.94 -2.15 6.02
CA ASN A 111 3.82 -3.07 7.15
C ASN A 111 3.37 -2.34 8.42
N TYR A 112 2.27 -1.62 8.31
CA TYR A 112 1.56 -0.97 9.38
C TYR A 112 0.57 -1.95 10.00
N ASN A 113 0.58 -2.10 11.33
CA ASN A 113 -0.32 -2.98 12.07
C ASN A 113 -0.25 -4.46 11.63
N THR A 114 0.94 -4.95 11.25
CA THR A 114 1.12 -6.31 10.72
C THR A 114 1.75 -7.29 11.70
N ASN A 115 2.52 -6.83 12.69
CA ASN A 115 3.13 -7.70 13.70
C ASN A 115 3.49 -6.95 15.01
N PRO A 116 2.80 -7.22 16.14
CA PRO A 116 1.53 -7.93 16.21
C PRO A 116 0.42 -7.15 15.48
N THR A 117 -0.61 -7.84 15.00
CA THR A 117 -1.80 -7.17 14.45
C THR A 117 -2.75 -6.84 15.59
N VAL A 118 -3.08 -5.57 15.76
CA VAL A 118 -4.05 -5.06 16.73
C VAL A 118 -5.36 -4.72 16.03
N LYS A 119 -6.46 -5.32 16.50
CA LYS A 119 -7.82 -5.08 15.99
C LYS A 119 -8.18 -3.59 16.02
N ASN A 120 -9.02 -3.16 15.07
CA ASN A 120 -9.49 -1.77 14.92
C ASN A 120 -8.43 -0.71 14.65
N LYS A 121 -7.13 -1.05 14.57
CA LYS A 121 -6.07 -0.06 14.32
C LYS A 121 -5.85 0.23 12.83
N GLY A 122 -6.68 -0.29 11.94
CA GLY A 122 -6.58 -0.07 10.50
C GLY A 122 -5.81 -1.19 9.79
N SER A 123 -6.15 -1.40 8.53
CA SER A 123 -5.62 -2.48 7.70
C SER A 123 -5.42 -2.00 6.25
N ALA A 124 -4.84 -2.87 5.41
CA ALA A 124 -4.72 -2.68 3.97
C ALA A 124 -4.11 -1.32 3.55
N ILE A 125 -3.06 -0.88 4.26
CA ILE A 125 -2.33 0.35 3.94
C ILE A 125 -1.25 0.05 2.90
N PHE A 126 -1.45 0.51 1.68
CA PHE A 126 -0.57 0.23 0.54
C PHE A 126 -0.01 1.50 -0.09
N ILE A 127 1.11 1.35 -0.80
CA ILE A 127 1.49 2.25 -1.90
C ILE A 127 0.90 1.65 -3.18
N HIS A 128 0.07 2.40 -3.90
CA HIS A 128 -0.60 1.89 -5.11
C HIS A 128 -0.71 2.95 -6.23
N LEU A 129 -1.35 2.61 -7.35
CA LEU A 129 -1.44 3.50 -8.50
C LEU A 129 -2.60 4.50 -8.41
N THR A 130 -2.38 5.70 -8.96
CA THR A 130 -3.42 6.71 -9.24
C THR A 130 -3.25 7.32 -10.62
N LYS A 131 -4.35 7.77 -11.24
CA LYS A 131 -4.36 8.62 -12.44
C LYS A 131 -4.80 10.05 -12.13
N SER A 132 -5.59 10.26 -11.08
CA SER A 132 -6.25 11.54 -10.77
C SER A 132 -5.74 12.20 -9.48
N TYR A 133 -4.91 11.52 -8.70
CA TYR A 133 -4.50 11.95 -7.35
C TYR A 133 -5.67 12.22 -6.39
N SER A 134 -6.84 11.62 -6.65
CA SER A 134 -7.97 11.65 -5.72
C SER A 134 -7.57 11.06 -4.37
N LYS A 135 -8.03 11.68 -3.28
CA LYS A 135 -7.72 11.26 -1.91
C LYS A 135 -8.12 9.80 -1.66
N THR A 136 -7.30 9.06 -0.93
CA THR A 136 -7.49 7.61 -0.66
C THR A 136 -8.30 7.36 0.63
N ALA A 137 -8.56 6.10 0.94
CA ALA A 137 -9.10 5.67 2.23
C ALA A 137 -8.02 5.46 3.31
N GLY A 138 -6.76 5.83 3.06
CA GLY A 138 -5.64 5.69 4.02
C GLY A 138 -4.33 5.25 3.38
N CYS A 139 -4.39 4.69 2.17
CA CYS A 139 -3.23 4.36 1.34
C CYS A 139 -2.47 5.61 0.86
N ILE A 140 -1.30 5.38 0.29
CA ILE A 140 -0.54 6.36 -0.49
C ILE A 140 -0.67 5.97 -1.97
N ALA A 141 -1.01 6.91 -2.85
CA ALA A 141 -1.10 6.62 -4.28
C ALA A 141 -0.21 7.54 -5.10
N ILE A 142 0.48 6.98 -6.10
CA ILE A 142 1.41 7.67 -7.00
C ILE A 142 1.12 7.28 -8.46
N SER A 143 1.62 8.05 -9.43
CA SER A 143 1.43 7.70 -10.84
C SER A 143 2.15 6.40 -11.20
N LYS A 144 1.71 5.70 -12.26
CA LYS A 144 2.41 4.50 -12.75
C LYS A 144 3.87 4.80 -13.12
N LYS A 145 4.12 5.94 -13.78
CA LYS A 145 5.48 6.38 -14.15
C LYS A 145 6.37 6.51 -12.90
N ASP A 146 5.89 7.22 -11.90
CA ASP A 146 6.64 7.44 -10.65
C ASP A 146 6.79 6.14 -9.85
N PHE A 147 5.79 5.27 -9.87
CA PHE A 147 5.88 3.95 -9.23
C PHE A 147 7.01 3.11 -9.83
N LEU A 148 7.16 3.13 -11.17
CA LEU A 148 8.25 2.42 -11.83
C LEU A 148 9.63 3.01 -11.49
N VAL A 149 9.73 4.34 -11.35
CA VAL A 149 10.95 4.99 -10.85
C VAL A 149 11.26 4.54 -9.42
N LEU A 150 10.25 4.56 -8.54
CA LEU A 150 10.35 4.11 -7.16
C LEU A 150 10.86 2.66 -7.08
N LEU A 151 10.34 1.76 -7.93
CA LEU A 151 10.71 0.35 -7.97
C LEU A 151 12.19 0.08 -8.29
N LYS A 152 12.82 0.94 -9.09
CA LYS A 152 14.25 0.84 -9.42
C LYS A 152 15.15 1.18 -8.23
N ILE A 153 14.67 2.04 -7.35
CA ILE A 153 15.42 2.58 -6.21
C ILE A 153 15.25 1.67 -4.98
N ILE A 154 14.00 1.27 -4.70
CA ILE A 154 13.66 0.52 -3.49
C ILE A 154 14.15 -0.92 -3.46
N ASN A 155 14.42 -1.38 -2.25
CA ASN A 155 14.88 -2.72 -1.93
C ASN A 155 14.19 -3.25 -0.65
N PRO A 156 14.32 -4.55 -0.31
CA PRO A 156 13.62 -5.14 0.83
C PRO A 156 13.93 -4.52 2.20
N LYS A 157 15.06 -3.81 2.35
CA LYS A 157 15.44 -3.10 3.60
C LYS A 157 14.91 -1.67 3.65
N THR A 158 14.20 -1.21 2.62
CA THR A 158 13.66 0.15 2.56
C THR A 158 12.56 0.33 3.61
N LYS A 159 12.59 1.49 4.28
CA LYS A 159 11.53 1.90 5.20
C LYS A 159 10.77 3.09 4.62
N ILE A 160 9.56 3.32 5.09
CA ILE A 160 8.77 4.52 4.83
C ILE A 160 8.52 5.26 6.14
N LYS A 161 8.81 6.56 6.16
CA LYS A 161 8.55 7.47 7.27
C LYS A 161 7.46 8.45 6.88
N ILE A 162 6.37 8.43 7.64
CA ILE A 162 5.19 9.27 7.45
C ILE A 162 5.09 10.20 8.67
N TYR A 163 5.17 11.50 8.41
CA TYR A 163 5.30 12.54 9.44
C TYR A 163 3.96 13.03 10.00
#